data_AF-A0A7W7CFV9-F1
#
_entry.id   AF-A0A7W7CFV9-F1
#
_cell.length_a   1.000
_cell.length_b   1.000
_cell.length_c   1.000
_cell.angle_alpha   90.00
_cell.angle_beta   90.00
_cell.angle_gamma   90.00
#
_symmetry.space_group_name_H-M   'P 1'
#
loop_
_entity.id
_entity.type
_entity.pdbx_description
1 polymer ?
#
loop_
_entity_poly.entity_id
_entity_poly.type
_entity_poly.pdbx_seq_one_letter_code
_entity_poly.pdbx_strand_id
1 'polypeptide(L)'
;MIHTLTPEQQAYALAVLALLGMGCLTLAAHLRTRWLERFGVGFLPAHVVTMAVLCGCGLLLLGPAGILTSSIGATLLAVPLGLAGGVAVIWADGAILRGLSGRRGGNTRRRAVRGGGEGVHRVRPVPLGDQAARRRTIGIFKVTGSFAPSAEDYRVGLGWLLGVAVLEEIVFRGLLIRLTQLLPEGTQWLGAVAVTVLFALTHVFFGWDQVLAKLPLAAVALGLALTTGAVLAPALAHALFNLHVWRCQRLAPDLPRTRQVLR
;
A
#
# COMPACT_ATOMS: atom_id res chain seq x y z
N MET A 1 -11.64 -2.62 33.88
CA MET A 1 -10.46 -1.81 33.51
C MET A 1 -9.24 -2.52 34.06
N ILE A 2 -8.32 -2.98 33.20
CA ILE A 2 -7.08 -3.61 33.66
C ILE A 2 -6.16 -2.48 34.11
N HIS A 3 -6.03 -2.28 35.42
CA HIS A 3 -5.04 -1.38 35.99
C HIS A 3 -3.66 -2.03 35.80
N THR A 4 -2.93 -1.63 34.76
CA THR A 4 -1.51 -1.95 34.67
C THR A 4 -0.78 -1.21 35.79
N LEU A 5 0.07 -1.92 36.53
CA LEU A 5 0.78 -1.44 37.72
C LEU A 5 1.69 -0.22 37.46
N THR A 6 1.90 0.16 36.20
CA THR A 6 2.61 1.36 35.77
C THR A 6 1.94 1.93 34.50
N PRO A 7 1.15 3.01 34.58
CA PRO A 7 0.50 3.67 33.43
C PRO A 7 1.47 4.00 32.29
N GLU A 8 2.73 4.25 32.66
CA GLU A 8 3.83 4.52 31.75
C GLU A 8 4.11 3.34 30.80
N GLN A 9 4.11 2.09 31.29
CA GLN A 9 4.42 0.91 30.46
C GLN A 9 3.40 0.70 29.35
N GLN A 10 2.11 0.91 29.62
CA GLN A 10 1.07 0.78 28.60
C GLN A 10 1.24 1.86 27.53
N ALA A 11 1.51 3.10 27.91
CA ALA A 11 1.78 4.18 26.97
C ALA A 11 3.00 3.89 26.08
N TYR A 12 4.09 3.39 26.65
CA TYR A 12 5.27 2.95 25.88
C TYR A 12 4.95 1.81 24.93
N ALA A 13 4.20 0.79 25.36
CA ALA A 13 3.81 -0.34 24.52
C ALA A 13 2.95 0.12 23.33
N LEU A 14 2.00 1.03 23.55
CA LEU A 14 1.18 1.62 22.49
C LEU A 14 1.99 2.49 21.53
N ALA A 15 2.94 3.27 22.04
CA ALA A 15 3.84 4.08 21.22
C ALA A 15 4.75 3.19 20.34
N VAL A 16 5.30 2.12 20.89
CA VAL A 16 6.08 1.11 20.15
C VAL A 16 5.20 0.46 19.09
N LEU A 17 3.98 0.06 19.44
CA LEU A 17 3.05 -0.55 18.50
C LEU A 17 2.68 0.41 17.35
N ALA A 18 2.44 1.69 17.64
CA ALA A 18 2.21 2.72 16.63
C ALA A 18 3.42 2.82 15.69
N LEU A 19 4.63 2.98 16.24
CA LEU A 19 5.86 3.10 15.47
C LEU A 19 6.10 1.89 14.56
N LEU A 20 5.93 0.68 15.09
CA LEU A 20 6.09 -0.56 14.31
C LEU A 20 4.98 -0.73 13.26
N GLY A 21 3.74 -0.34 13.56
CA GLY A 21 2.63 -0.32 12.60
C GLY A 21 2.91 0.62 11.43
N MET A 22 3.36 1.85 11.73
CA MET A 22 3.76 2.84 10.73
C MET A 22 4.96 2.38 9.88
N GLY A 23 5.88 1.61 10.47
CA GLY A 23 7.08 1.08 9.83
C GLY A 23 7.00 -0.38 9.37
N CYS A 24 5.81 -0.99 9.30
CA CYS A 24 5.66 -2.44 9.15
C CYS A 24 6.28 -3.01 7.87
N LEU A 25 6.25 -2.24 6.77
CA LEU A 25 6.88 -2.62 5.50
C LEU A 25 8.41 -2.64 5.60
N THR A 26 9.00 -1.61 6.22
CA THR A 26 10.45 -1.52 6.46
C THR A 26 10.91 -2.62 7.42
N LEU A 27 10.13 -2.88 8.47
CA LEU A 27 10.39 -3.96 9.39
C LEU A 27 10.39 -5.32 8.69
N ALA A 28 9.38 -5.59 7.85
CA ALA A 28 9.30 -6.81 7.06
C ALA A 28 10.48 -6.97 6.09
N ALA A 29 10.92 -5.87 5.45
CA ALA A 29 12.09 -5.87 4.56
C ALA A 29 13.38 -6.23 5.33
N HIS A 30 13.58 -5.65 6.53
CA HIS A 30 14.69 -6.01 7.40
C HIS A 30 14.61 -7.44 7.91
N LEU A 31 13.41 -7.89 8.30
CA LEU A 31 13.19 -9.26 8.76
C LEU A 31 13.55 -10.28 7.67
N ARG A 32 13.10 -10.04 6.44
CA ARG A 32 13.44 -10.85 5.27
C ARG A 32 14.96 -10.88 5.06
N THR A 33 15.55 -9.73 4.78
CA THR A 33 16.95 -9.61 4.32
C THR A 33 17.97 -10.13 5.34
N ARG A 34 17.71 -9.94 6.64
CA ARG A 34 18.66 -10.35 7.68
C ARG A 34 18.50 -11.80 8.14
N TRP A 35 17.28 -12.34 8.13
CA TRP A 35 17.01 -13.64 8.78
C TRP A 35 16.25 -14.66 7.94
N LEU A 36 15.32 -14.24 7.07
CA LEU A 36 14.43 -15.17 6.38
C LEU A 36 14.89 -15.52 4.96
N GLU A 37 15.71 -14.68 4.33
CA GLU A 37 16.24 -14.91 2.98
C GLU A 37 17.05 -16.20 2.89
N ARG A 38 17.84 -16.54 3.92
CA ARG A 38 18.57 -17.82 4.01
C ARG A 38 17.68 -19.06 3.99
N PHE A 39 16.39 -18.91 4.28
CA PHE A 39 15.40 -19.98 4.24
C PHE A 39 14.54 -19.93 2.96
N GLY A 40 14.87 -19.06 2.00
CA GLY A 40 14.12 -18.91 0.75
C GLY A 40 12.75 -18.25 0.92
N VAL A 41 12.50 -17.56 2.05
CA VAL A 41 11.21 -16.90 2.28
C VAL A 41 11.15 -15.58 1.49
N GLY A 42 10.15 -15.47 0.61
CA GLY A 42 9.89 -14.25 -0.16
C GLY A 42 9.45 -13.06 0.71
N PHE A 43 9.36 -11.87 0.11
CA PHE A 43 8.98 -10.66 0.85
C PHE A 43 7.54 -10.67 1.36
N LEU A 44 6.61 -11.11 0.53
CA LEU A 44 5.20 -11.01 0.87
C LEU A 44 4.79 -11.88 2.07
N PRO A 45 5.23 -13.16 2.17
CA PRO A 45 5.03 -13.95 3.38
C PRO A 45 5.65 -13.29 4.62
N ALA A 46 6.87 -12.75 4.52
CA ALA A 46 7.51 -12.05 5.64
C ALA A 46 6.69 -10.82 6.09
N HIS A 47 6.14 -10.06 5.14
CA HIS A 47 5.29 -8.90 5.41
C HIS A 47 3.96 -9.29 6.07
N VAL A 48 3.28 -10.33 5.56
CA VAL A 48 2.06 -10.87 6.15
C VAL A 48 2.28 -11.34 7.58
N VAL A 49 3.37 -12.10 7.84
CA VAL A 49 3.71 -12.54 9.20
C VAL A 49 3.99 -11.35 10.11
N THR A 50 4.75 -10.35 9.64
CA THR A 50 5.05 -9.14 10.40
C THR A 50 3.78 -8.41 10.81
N MET A 51 2.85 -8.19 9.87
CA MET A 51 1.57 -7.54 10.18
C MET A 51 0.69 -8.41 11.08
N ALA A 52 0.65 -9.73 10.89
CA ALA A 52 -0.12 -10.63 11.75
C ALA A 52 0.35 -10.58 13.20
N VAL A 53 1.67 -10.53 13.43
CA VAL A 53 2.26 -10.32 14.76
C VAL A 53 1.84 -8.97 15.33
N LEU A 54 1.92 -7.89 14.55
CA LEU A 54 1.49 -6.55 14.99
C LEU A 54 -0.01 -6.50 15.33
N CYS A 55 -0.86 -7.12 14.51
CA CYS A 55 -2.27 -7.26 14.79
C CYS A 55 -2.50 -8.05 16.08
N GLY A 56 -1.78 -9.15 16.30
CA GLY A 56 -1.82 -9.93 17.54
C GLY A 56 -1.45 -9.10 18.76
N CYS A 57 -0.35 -8.34 18.69
CA CYS A 57 0.05 -7.42 19.75
C CYS A 57 -1.01 -6.33 20.00
N GLY A 58 -1.61 -5.78 18.94
CA GLY A 58 -2.71 -4.83 19.05
C GLY A 58 -3.94 -5.42 19.72
N LEU A 59 -4.33 -6.64 19.35
CA LEU A 59 -5.46 -7.35 19.97
C LEU A 59 -5.22 -7.63 21.45
N LEU A 60 -3.98 -7.95 21.84
CA LEU A 60 -3.60 -8.15 23.24
C LEU A 60 -3.63 -6.83 24.04
N LEU A 61 -3.15 -5.72 23.46
CA LEU A 61 -3.06 -4.43 24.17
C LEU A 61 -4.36 -3.63 24.20
N LEU A 62 -5.16 -3.68 23.14
CA LEU A 62 -6.40 -2.89 22.98
C LEU A 62 -7.67 -3.74 23.13
N GLY A 63 -7.54 -5.06 23.15
CA GLY A 63 -8.65 -6.00 23.13
C GLY A 63 -9.25 -6.18 21.73
N PRO A 64 -9.93 -7.32 21.47
CA PRO A 64 -10.57 -7.58 20.19
C PRO A 64 -11.69 -6.59 19.88
N ALA A 65 -12.43 -6.14 20.90
CA ALA A 65 -13.44 -5.11 20.73
C ALA A 65 -12.85 -3.74 20.35
N GLY A 66 -11.57 -3.48 20.64
CA GLY A 66 -10.94 -2.22 20.22
C GLY A 66 -10.61 -2.17 18.72
N ILE A 67 -10.53 -3.32 18.05
CA ILE A 67 -10.01 -3.46 16.68
C ILE A 67 -11.05 -4.06 15.73
N LEU A 68 -11.83 -5.02 16.20
CA LEU A 68 -12.73 -5.85 15.40
C LEU A 68 -14.22 -5.64 15.75
N THR A 69 -14.57 -4.59 16.50
CA THR A 69 -15.98 -4.33 16.81
C THR A 69 -16.82 -4.22 15.55
N SER A 70 -17.85 -5.05 15.49
CA SER A 70 -18.94 -4.89 14.53
C SER A 70 -20.22 -5.38 15.18
N SER A 71 -21.27 -4.57 15.16
CA SER A 71 -22.62 -5.08 15.38
C SER A 71 -23.05 -5.94 14.19
N ILE A 72 -24.08 -6.76 14.35
CA ILE A 72 -24.67 -7.51 13.24
C ILE A 72 -25.10 -6.53 12.13
N GLY A 73 -25.73 -5.41 12.50
CA GLY A 73 -26.12 -4.37 11.55
C GLY A 73 -24.93 -3.76 10.80
N ALA A 74 -23.84 -3.44 11.51
CA ALA A 74 -22.61 -2.96 10.87
C ALA A 74 -22.01 -4.00 9.91
N THR A 75 -22.07 -5.28 10.27
CA THR A 75 -21.60 -6.39 9.42
C THR A 75 -22.43 -6.51 8.13
N LEU A 76 -23.76 -6.44 8.26
CA LEU A 76 -24.68 -6.48 7.13
C LEU A 76 -24.51 -5.28 6.19
N LEU A 77 -24.24 -4.08 6.73
CA LEU A 77 -23.93 -2.88 5.94
C LEU A 77 -22.51 -2.92 5.33
N ALA A 78 -21.55 -3.54 6.01
CA ALA A 78 -20.15 -3.55 5.59
C ALA A 78 -19.93 -4.27 4.27
N VAL A 79 -20.67 -5.34 3.99
CA VAL A 79 -20.54 -6.10 2.73
C VAL A 79 -20.91 -5.25 1.50
N PRO A 80 -22.15 -4.72 1.37
CA PRO A 80 -22.52 -3.92 0.21
C PRO A 80 -21.69 -2.63 0.10
N LEU A 81 -21.40 -1.96 1.21
CA LEU A 81 -20.58 -0.75 1.20
C LEU A 81 -19.13 -1.03 0.81
N GLY A 82 -18.54 -2.13 1.30
CA GLY A 82 -17.19 -2.55 0.94
C GLY A 82 -17.06 -2.89 -0.54
N LEU A 83 -18.03 -3.62 -1.11
CA LEU A 83 -18.04 -3.94 -2.53
C LEU A 83 -18.21 -2.68 -3.39
N ALA A 84 -19.16 -1.81 -3.05
CA ALA A 84 -19.38 -0.54 -3.75
C ALA A 84 -18.12 0.37 -3.67
N GLY A 85 -17.51 0.47 -2.49
CA GLY A 85 -16.27 1.19 -2.28
C GLY A 85 -15.11 0.62 -3.11
N GLY A 86 -14.96 -0.69 -3.18
CA GLY A 86 -13.94 -1.34 -4.01
C GLY A 86 -14.11 -1.04 -5.49
N VAL A 87 -15.34 -1.06 -6.02
CA VAL A 87 -15.64 -0.66 -7.41
C VAL A 87 -15.31 0.80 -7.65
N ALA A 88 -15.68 1.69 -6.72
CA ALA A 88 -15.37 3.12 -6.81
C ALA A 88 -13.85 3.38 -6.85
N VAL A 89 -13.08 2.66 -6.04
CA VAL A 89 -11.61 2.73 -6.04
C VAL A 89 -11.02 2.26 -7.37
N ILE A 90 -11.49 1.12 -7.91
CA ILE A 90 -11.04 0.60 -9.21
C ILE A 90 -11.28 1.64 -10.32
N TRP A 91 -12.45 2.28 -10.31
CA TRP A 91 -12.77 3.32 -11.29
C TRP A 91 -11.89 4.56 -11.14
N ALA A 92 -11.67 5.03 -9.90
CA ALA A 92 -10.82 6.16 -9.59
C ALA A 92 -9.36 5.92 -9.99
N ASP A 93 -8.81 4.75 -9.67
CA ASP A 93 -7.46 4.33 -10.06
C ASP A 93 -7.29 4.36 -11.59
N GLY A 94 -8.22 3.73 -12.32
CA GLY A 94 -8.21 3.75 -13.77
C GLY A 94 -8.32 5.17 -14.37
N ALA A 95 -9.08 6.08 -13.74
CA ALA A 95 -9.19 7.46 -14.19
C ALA A 95 -7.88 8.24 -14.00
N ILE A 96 -7.22 8.08 -12.84
CA ILE A 96 -5.92 8.69 -12.53
C ILE A 96 -4.86 8.19 -13.53
N LEU A 97 -4.76 6.87 -13.72
CA LEU A 97 -3.76 6.27 -14.62
C LEU A 97 -3.95 6.70 -16.08
N ARG A 98 -5.20 6.80 -16.55
CA ARG A 98 -5.52 7.35 -17.89
C ARG A 98 -5.09 8.82 -18.01
N GLY A 99 -5.38 9.64 -16.99
CA GLY A 99 -4.98 11.05 -16.96
C GLY A 99 -3.46 11.26 -16.98
N LEU A 100 -2.71 10.44 -16.23
CA LEU A 100 -1.25 10.49 -16.21
C LEU A 100 -0.63 10.02 -17.53
N SER A 101 -1.18 8.96 -18.13
CA SER A 101 -0.71 8.41 -19.40
C SER A 101 -0.91 9.38 -20.57
N GLY A 102 -2.07 10.06 -20.63
CA GLY A 102 -2.36 11.05 -21.67
C GLY A 102 -1.39 12.24 -21.67
N ARG A 103 -0.95 12.69 -20.49
CA ARG A 103 0.02 13.79 -20.35
C ARG A 103 1.42 13.42 -20.85
N ARG A 104 1.88 12.19 -20.62
CA ARG A 104 3.21 11.72 -21.07
C ARG A 104 3.28 11.55 -22.60
N GLY A 105 2.21 11.08 -23.24
CA GLY A 105 2.13 10.94 -24.71
C GLY A 105 2.06 12.27 -25.46
N GLY A 106 1.40 13.28 -24.89
CA GLY A 106 1.33 14.62 -25.48
C GLY A 106 2.68 15.33 -25.56
N ASN A 107 3.51 15.23 -24.51
CA ASN A 107 4.80 15.89 -24.47
C ASN A 107 5.85 15.30 -25.42
N THR A 108 5.79 13.98 -25.68
CA THR A 108 6.67 13.34 -26.66
C THR A 108 6.28 13.72 -28.09
N ARG A 109 4.97 13.79 -28.41
CA ARG A 109 4.48 14.20 -29.73
C ARG A 109 4.75 15.68 -30.02
N ARG A 110 4.59 16.56 -29.04
CA ARG A 110 4.87 18.01 -29.20
C ARG A 110 6.36 18.31 -29.38
N ARG A 111 7.24 17.47 -28.82
CA ARG A 111 8.70 17.58 -29.00
C ARG A 111 9.16 17.05 -30.36
N ALA A 112 8.51 16.01 -30.89
CA ALA A 112 8.75 15.53 -32.25
C ALA A 112 8.32 16.54 -33.32
N VAL A 113 7.19 17.24 -33.10
CA VAL A 113 6.68 18.24 -34.07
C VAL A 113 7.48 19.56 -34.04
N ARG A 114 8.14 19.91 -32.92
CA ARG A 114 9.07 21.05 -32.87
C ARG A 114 10.50 20.74 -33.33
N GLY A 115 10.81 19.48 -33.64
CA GLY A 115 12.07 19.04 -34.24
C GLY A 115 12.02 18.92 -35.77
N GLY A 116 11.04 19.55 -36.41
CA GLY A 116 10.95 19.65 -37.87
C GLY A 116 11.97 20.65 -38.41
N GLY A 117 13.21 20.20 -38.55
CA GLY A 117 14.29 20.86 -39.26
C GLY A 117 15.19 19.79 -39.86
N GLU A 118 15.05 19.63 -41.17
CA GLU A 118 15.83 18.85 -42.15
C GLU A 118 17.03 18.02 -41.67
N GLY A 119 17.00 16.73 -42.00
CA GLY A 119 18.17 15.87 -41.88
C GLY A 119 17.80 14.40 -42.00
N VAL A 120 17.79 13.88 -43.22
CA VAL A 120 17.80 12.44 -43.51
C VAL A 120 19.10 11.86 -42.94
N HIS A 121 19.08 11.43 -41.69
CA HIS A 121 20.14 10.63 -41.10
C HIS A 121 19.57 9.32 -40.57
N ARG A 122 20.08 8.25 -41.18
CA ARG A 122 19.93 6.84 -40.82
C ARG A 122 19.57 6.63 -39.35
N VAL A 123 18.47 5.92 -39.13
CA VAL A 123 18.11 5.31 -37.84
C VAL A 123 19.28 4.47 -37.37
N ARG A 124 20.08 5.04 -36.47
CA ARG A 124 21.12 4.33 -35.74
C ARG A 124 20.38 3.46 -34.71
N PRO A 125 20.57 2.12 -34.69
CA PRO A 125 19.99 1.30 -33.65
C PRO A 125 20.47 1.83 -32.30
N VAL A 126 19.52 2.13 -31.42
CA VAL A 126 19.79 2.55 -30.04
C VAL A 126 20.55 1.40 -29.38
N PRO A 127 21.77 1.61 -28.88
CA PRO A 127 22.49 0.56 -28.18
C PRO A 127 21.67 0.15 -26.96
N LEU A 128 21.59 -1.16 -26.73
CA LEU A 128 21.21 -1.77 -25.46
C LEU A 128 22.24 -1.34 -24.41
N GLY A 129 22.09 -0.12 -23.91
CA GLY A 129 23.00 0.55 -22.99
C GLY A 129 22.22 1.18 -21.86
N ASP A 130 22.48 0.65 -20.66
CA ASP A 130 22.14 1.17 -19.33
C ASP A 130 20.68 1.16 -18.88
N GLN A 131 20.29 -0.03 -18.40
CA GLN A 131 19.38 -0.18 -17.25
C GLN A 131 19.84 0.60 -15.98
N ALA A 132 21.05 1.17 -15.97
CA ALA A 132 21.56 1.99 -14.87
C ALA A 132 20.85 3.35 -14.71
N ALA A 133 20.26 3.92 -15.76
CA ALA A 133 19.77 5.31 -15.73
C ALA A 133 18.37 5.52 -15.13
N ARG A 134 17.64 4.45 -14.77
CA ARG A 134 16.34 4.55 -14.06
C ARG A 134 16.44 4.45 -12.53
N ARG A 135 17.66 4.37 -11.98
CA ARG A 135 17.94 4.52 -10.54
C ARG A 135 18.08 6.00 -10.13
N ARG A 136 17.13 6.88 -10.50
CA ARG A 136 16.92 8.12 -9.73
C ARG A 136 16.11 7.78 -8.48
N THR A 137 16.71 6.95 -7.65
CA THR A 137 16.32 6.72 -6.27
C THR A 137 16.76 7.96 -5.50
N ILE A 138 15.81 8.63 -4.87
CA ILE A 138 16.06 9.74 -3.94
C ILE A 138 17.13 9.27 -2.95
N GLY A 139 18.22 10.05 -2.84
CA GLY A 139 19.51 9.66 -2.30
C GLY A 139 19.59 9.47 -0.78
N ILE A 140 18.68 8.68 -0.20
CA ILE A 140 18.72 8.25 1.21
C ILE A 140 18.90 6.72 1.33
N PHE A 141 18.65 5.95 0.25
CA PHE A 141 18.76 4.47 0.25
C PHE A 141 20.09 3.92 -0.25
N LYS A 142 21.19 4.67 -0.13
CA LYS A 142 22.54 4.21 -0.50
C LYS A 142 23.28 3.50 0.64
N VAL A 143 22.54 3.00 1.64
CA VAL A 143 23.11 2.24 2.77
C VAL A 143 22.64 0.79 2.66
N THR A 144 23.56 -0.05 2.16
CA THR A 144 23.61 -1.52 2.20
C THR A 144 22.39 -2.29 1.68
N GLY A 145 22.40 -2.57 0.37
CA GLY A 145 21.53 -3.56 -0.27
C GLY A 145 20.19 -3.00 -0.70
N SER A 146 20.11 -2.49 -1.94
CA SER A 146 18.84 -2.06 -2.52
C SER A 146 17.92 -3.26 -2.66
N PHE A 147 16.97 -3.44 -1.74
CA PHE A 147 15.85 -4.34 -1.93
C PHE A 147 15.11 -3.88 -3.20
N ALA A 148 15.31 -4.61 -4.28
CA ALA A 148 14.54 -4.48 -5.50
C ALA A 148 13.75 -5.79 -5.63
N PRO A 149 12.41 -5.74 -5.67
CA PRO A 149 11.60 -6.93 -5.88
C PRO A 149 12.09 -7.69 -7.13
N SER A 150 12.32 -8.99 -6.98
CA SER A 150 12.71 -9.86 -8.09
C SER A 150 11.52 -10.13 -9.02
N ALA A 151 11.78 -10.60 -10.25
CA ALA A 151 10.70 -11.00 -11.18
C ALA A 151 9.79 -12.10 -10.58
N GLU A 152 10.32 -12.95 -9.72
CA GLU A 152 9.58 -13.98 -9.00
C GLU A 152 8.70 -13.38 -7.90
N ASP A 153 9.14 -12.29 -7.24
CA ASP A 153 8.33 -11.56 -6.27
C ASP A 153 7.06 -10.95 -6.92
N TYR A 154 6.99 -10.83 -8.26
CA TYR A 154 5.77 -10.40 -8.98
C TYR A 154 4.81 -11.55 -9.32
N ARG A 155 5.24 -12.82 -9.21
CA ARG A 155 4.35 -13.99 -9.36
C ARG A 155 3.60 -14.25 -8.05
N VAL A 156 2.91 -13.23 -7.58
CA VAL A 156 2.27 -13.26 -6.28
C VAL A 156 1.04 -14.16 -6.33
N GLY A 157 0.99 -15.12 -5.41
CA GLY A 157 -0.22 -15.89 -5.16
C GLY A 157 -1.35 -14.98 -4.67
N LEU A 158 -2.55 -15.10 -5.27
CA LEU A 158 -3.72 -14.28 -4.92
C LEU A 158 -4.00 -14.30 -3.40
N GLY A 159 -3.87 -15.46 -2.76
CA GLY A 159 -4.07 -15.59 -1.31
C GLY A 159 -3.19 -14.65 -0.48
N TRP A 160 -1.94 -14.45 -0.87
CA TRP A 160 -1.05 -13.52 -0.17
C TRP A 160 -1.44 -12.05 -0.39
N LEU A 161 -1.90 -11.68 -1.59
CA LEU A 161 -2.38 -10.31 -1.86
C LEU A 161 -3.65 -9.97 -1.07
N LEU A 162 -4.56 -10.94 -0.94
CA LEU A 162 -5.77 -10.78 -0.14
C LEU A 162 -5.44 -10.74 1.35
N GLY A 163 -4.49 -11.56 1.80
CA GLY A 163 -3.98 -11.52 3.17
C GLY A 163 -3.36 -10.17 3.54
N VAL A 164 -2.55 -9.60 2.65
CA VAL A 164 -2.01 -8.23 2.83
C VAL A 164 -3.13 -7.20 2.90
N ALA A 165 -4.09 -7.22 1.98
CA ALA A 165 -5.21 -6.28 2.00
C ALA A 165 -5.94 -6.29 3.35
N VAL A 166 -6.30 -7.48 3.85
CA VAL A 166 -7.00 -7.62 5.13
C VAL A 166 -6.14 -7.12 6.29
N LEU A 167 -4.87 -7.54 6.35
CA LEU A 167 -3.98 -7.15 7.44
C LEU A 167 -3.61 -5.67 7.42
N GLU A 168 -3.42 -5.06 6.25
CA GLU A 168 -3.21 -3.62 6.12
C GLU A 168 -4.43 -2.85 6.65
N GLU A 169 -5.66 -3.27 6.33
CA GLU A 169 -6.83 -2.61 6.89
C GLU A 169 -6.94 -2.81 8.42
N ILE A 170 -6.61 -3.99 8.95
CA ILE A 170 -6.56 -4.19 10.40
C ILE A 170 -5.50 -3.30 11.06
N VAL A 171 -4.30 -3.18 10.48
CA VAL A 171 -3.23 -2.33 11.02
C VAL A 171 -3.60 -0.85 10.90
N PHE A 172 -3.97 -0.38 9.72
CA PHE A 172 -4.16 1.05 9.48
C PHE A 172 -5.52 1.53 9.98
N ARG A 173 -6.63 0.85 9.67
CA ARG A 173 -8.00 1.31 9.96
C ARG A 173 -8.54 0.75 11.27
N GLY A 174 -8.08 -0.43 11.69
CA GLY A 174 -8.36 -0.97 13.01
C GLY A 174 -7.45 -0.33 14.06
N LEU A 175 -6.18 -0.72 14.05
CA LEU A 175 -5.23 -0.39 15.09
C LEU A 175 -4.82 1.08 15.11
N LEU A 176 -4.25 1.63 14.03
CA LEU A 176 -3.70 2.99 14.06
C LEU A 176 -4.79 4.05 14.22
N ILE A 177 -5.94 3.94 13.55
CA ILE A 177 -7.10 4.83 13.79
C ILE A 177 -7.62 4.70 15.23
N ARG A 178 -7.62 3.50 15.84
CA ARG A 178 -7.98 3.37 17.26
C ARG A 178 -6.99 4.12 18.15
N LEU A 179 -5.71 4.10 17.86
CA LEU A 179 -4.70 4.86 18.60
C LEU A 179 -4.91 6.38 18.45
N THR A 180 -5.41 6.87 17.32
CA THR A 180 -5.71 8.31 17.17
C THR A 180 -6.84 8.77 18.10
N GLN A 181 -7.69 7.86 18.58
CA GLN A 181 -8.74 8.19 19.55
C GLN A 181 -8.19 8.45 20.96
N LEU A 182 -6.93 8.08 21.23
CA LEU A 182 -6.22 8.39 22.47
C LEU A 182 -5.61 9.79 22.47
N LEU A 183 -5.61 10.48 21.32
CA LEU A 183 -5.15 11.86 21.22
C LEU A 183 -6.17 12.82 21.87
N PRO A 184 -5.74 14.03 22.28
CA PRO A 184 -6.63 15.05 22.81
C PRO A 184 -7.83 15.31 21.89
N GLU A 185 -8.98 15.59 22.50
CA GLU A 185 -10.20 15.90 21.78
C GLU A 185 -9.97 17.05 20.77
N GLY A 186 -10.57 16.94 19.59
CA GLY A 186 -10.36 17.89 18.50
C GLY A 186 -9.10 17.67 17.67
N THR A 187 -8.12 16.87 18.12
CA THR A 187 -6.91 16.54 17.33
C THR A 187 -6.97 15.16 16.65
N GLN A 188 -7.98 14.35 16.99
CA GLN A 188 -8.13 12.98 16.50
C GLN A 188 -8.24 12.90 14.97
N TRP A 189 -8.90 13.88 14.34
CA TRP A 189 -9.04 13.94 12.88
C TRP A 189 -7.69 14.17 12.18
N LEU A 190 -6.76 14.93 12.79
CA LEU A 190 -5.40 15.08 12.27
C LEU A 190 -4.67 13.75 12.27
N GLY A 191 -4.83 12.96 13.33
CA GLY A 191 -4.32 11.60 13.41
C GLY A 191 -4.87 10.72 12.29
N ALA A 192 -6.19 10.76 12.06
CA ALA A 192 -6.83 9.96 11.01
C ALA A 192 -6.34 10.34 9.60
N VAL A 193 -6.18 11.64 9.32
CA VAL A 193 -5.59 12.15 8.07
C VAL A 193 -4.13 11.69 7.95
N ALA A 194 -3.33 11.81 9.01
CA ALA A 194 -1.94 11.38 9.01
C ALA A 194 -1.78 9.89 8.72
N VAL A 195 -2.60 9.03 9.35
CA VAL A 195 -2.63 7.58 9.08
C VAL A 195 -3.00 7.28 7.62
N THR A 196 -3.95 8.03 7.05
CA THR A 196 -4.37 7.89 5.65
C THR A 196 -3.25 8.26 4.68
N VAL A 197 -2.56 9.37 4.92
CA VAL A 197 -1.40 9.79 4.11
C VAL A 197 -0.26 8.78 4.26
N LEU A 198 -0.01 8.31 5.47
CA LEU A 198 1.03 7.32 5.75
C LEU A 198 0.77 6.00 5.02
N PHE A 199 -0.46 5.51 5.00
CA PHE A 199 -0.83 4.32 4.22
C PHE A 199 -0.49 4.47 2.74
N ALA A 200 -0.72 5.64 2.14
CA ALA A 200 -0.31 5.87 0.75
C ALA A 200 1.22 5.92 0.62
N LEU A 201 1.92 6.53 1.59
CA LEU A 201 3.38 6.63 1.60
C LEU A 201 4.08 5.28 1.78
N THR A 202 3.47 4.26 2.39
CA THR A 202 4.07 2.92 2.43
C THR A 202 4.30 2.36 1.03
N HIS A 203 3.55 2.83 0.04
CA HIS A 203 3.67 2.40 -1.35
C HIS A 203 4.72 3.20 -2.14
N VAL A 204 5.47 4.11 -1.50
CA VAL A 204 6.52 4.93 -2.16
C VAL A 204 7.61 4.09 -2.81
N PHE A 205 7.86 2.87 -2.30
CA PHE A 205 8.80 1.91 -2.89
C PHE A 205 8.43 1.52 -4.33
N PHE A 206 7.15 1.64 -4.70
CA PHE A 206 6.65 1.39 -6.06
C PHE A 206 6.59 2.67 -6.92
N GLY A 207 7.03 3.82 -6.38
CA GLY A 207 7.07 5.12 -7.05
C GLY A 207 5.93 6.07 -6.67
N TRP A 208 6.11 7.36 -6.92
CA TRP A 208 5.13 8.40 -6.57
C TRP A 208 3.79 8.27 -7.28
N ASP A 209 3.81 7.76 -8.52
CA ASP A 209 2.56 7.48 -9.27
C ASP A 209 1.68 6.49 -8.48
N GLN A 210 2.29 5.50 -7.81
CA GLN A 210 1.60 4.51 -6.98
C GLN A 210 1.11 5.10 -5.65
N VAL A 211 1.87 6.00 -5.03
CA VAL A 211 1.42 6.74 -3.83
C VAL A 211 0.14 7.52 -4.15
N LEU A 212 0.13 8.27 -5.26
CA LEU A 212 -1.03 9.05 -5.68
C LEU A 212 -2.24 8.16 -6.02
N ALA A 213 -1.99 7.03 -6.69
CA ALA A 213 -3.02 6.04 -7.03
C ALA A 213 -3.63 5.37 -5.79
N LYS A 214 -2.89 5.28 -4.68
CA LYS A 214 -3.35 4.68 -3.42
C LYS A 214 -4.12 5.65 -2.52
N LEU A 215 -4.03 6.97 -2.74
CA LEU A 215 -4.78 7.96 -1.96
C LEU A 215 -6.31 7.77 -2.05
N PRO A 216 -6.94 7.54 -3.23
CA PRO A 216 -8.36 7.24 -3.31
C PRO A 216 -8.77 6.00 -2.50
N LEU A 217 -8.00 4.91 -2.61
CA LEU A 217 -8.22 3.71 -1.80
C LEU A 217 -8.15 4.05 -0.31
N ALA A 218 -7.15 4.83 0.08
CA ALA A 218 -6.92 5.19 1.47
C ALA A 218 -8.07 6.01 2.06
N ALA A 219 -8.56 6.99 1.30
CA ALA A 219 -9.65 7.87 1.69
C ALA A 219 -10.99 7.12 1.75
N VAL A 220 -11.30 6.28 0.74
CA VAL A 220 -12.50 5.43 0.73
C VAL A 220 -12.47 4.45 1.90
N ALA A 221 -11.34 3.81 2.15
CA ALA A 221 -11.18 2.89 3.26
C ALA A 221 -11.39 3.57 4.63
N LEU A 222 -10.85 4.79 4.83
CA LEU A 222 -11.11 5.56 6.04
C LEU A 222 -12.61 5.89 6.18
N GLY A 223 -13.25 6.38 5.11
CA GLY A 223 -14.68 6.67 5.11
C GLY A 223 -15.52 5.44 5.49
N LEU A 224 -15.25 4.29 4.87
CA LEU A 224 -15.92 3.03 5.17
C LEU A 224 -15.72 2.59 6.63
N ALA A 225 -14.50 2.71 7.16
CA ALA A 225 -14.20 2.39 8.55
C ALA A 225 -14.98 3.28 9.53
N LEU A 226 -15.04 4.59 9.27
CA LEU A 226 -15.77 5.54 10.10
C LEU A 226 -17.28 5.34 10.02
N THR A 227 -17.83 5.07 8.83
CA THR A 227 -19.28 4.86 8.64
C THR A 227 -19.77 3.56 9.27
N THR A 228 -19.00 2.47 9.14
CA THR A 228 -19.42 1.16 9.64
C THR A 228 -18.95 0.89 11.07
N GLY A 229 -17.97 1.64 11.55
CA GLY A 229 -17.30 1.37 12.82
C GLY A 229 -16.50 0.05 12.82
N ALA A 230 -16.23 -0.53 11.63
CA ALA A 230 -15.63 -1.84 11.47
C ALA A 230 -14.61 -1.88 10.32
N VAL A 231 -13.62 -2.75 10.44
CA VAL A 231 -12.58 -2.98 9.41
C VAL A 231 -13.04 -3.88 8.26
N LEU A 232 -14.20 -4.53 8.36
CA LEU A 232 -14.67 -5.45 7.34
C LEU A 232 -14.94 -4.75 6.00
N ALA A 233 -15.63 -3.60 6.01
CA ALA A 233 -15.95 -2.85 4.80
C ALA A 233 -14.69 -2.39 4.03
N PRO A 234 -13.71 -1.71 4.66
CA PRO A 234 -12.48 -1.36 3.98
C PRO A 234 -11.67 -2.59 3.53
N ALA A 235 -11.64 -3.67 4.33
CA ALA A 235 -10.93 -4.91 3.96
C ALA A 235 -11.51 -5.54 2.68
N LEU A 236 -12.83 -5.57 2.54
CA LEU A 236 -13.49 -6.05 1.32
C LEU A 236 -13.20 -5.15 0.13
N ALA A 237 -13.25 -3.83 0.30
CA ALA A 237 -12.94 -2.86 -0.75
C ALA A 237 -11.50 -3.05 -1.27
N HIS A 238 -10.54 -3.15 -0.35
CA HIS A 238 -9.13 -3.36 -0.66
C HIS A 238 -8.89 -4.74 -1.31
N ALA A 239 -9.47 -5.80 -0.76
CA ALA A 239 -9.38 -7.14 -1.33
C ALA A 239 -9.92 -7.20 -2.78
N LEU A 240 -11.06 -6.54 -3.05
CA LEU A 240 -11.63 -6.44 -4.39
C LEU A 240 -10.70 -5.68 -5.34
N PHE A 241 -10.10 -4.57 -4.88
CA PHE A 241 -9.10 -3.84 -5.65
C PHE A 241 -7.87 -4.72 -5.97
N ASN A 242 -7.32 -5.43 -4.99
CA ASN A 242 -6.17 -6.32 -5.20
C ASN A 242 -6.52 -7.49 -6.15
N LEU A 243 -7.73 -8.05 -6.07
CA LEU A 243 -8.21 -9.05 -7.00
C LEU A 243 -8.28 -8.51 -8.43
N HIS A 244 -8.77 -7.29 -8.61
CA HIS A 244 -8.82 -6.63 -9.92
C HIS A 244 -7.42 -6.44 -10.51
N VAL A 245 -6.48 -5.89 -9.73
CA VAL A 245 -5.09 -5.70 -10.14
C VAL A 245 -4.44 -7.03 -10.53
N TRP A 246 -4.62 -8.07 -9.71
CA TRP A 246 -4.07 -9.40 -9.97
C TRP A 246 -4.61 -10.01 -11.28
N ARG A 247 -5.92 -9.87 -11.56
CA ARG A 247 -6.53 -10.31 -12.82
C ARG A 247 -5.93 -9.55 -14.01
N CYS A 248 -5.81 -8.23 -13.92
CA CYS A 248 -5.23 -7.40 -14.97
C CYS A 248 -3.77 -7.77 -15.27
N GLN A 249 -2.97 -8.11 -14.24
CA GLN A 249 -1.59 -8.57 -14.41
C GLN A 249 -1.52 -9.93 -15.12
N ARG A 250 -2.39 -10.88 -14.76
CA ARG A 250 -2.43 -12.21 -15.40
C ARG A 250 -2.86 -12.17 -16.86
N LEU A 251 -3.71 -11.23 -17.24
CA LEU A 251 -4.19 -11.06 -18.61
C LEU A 251 -3.22 -10.27 -19.51
N ALA A 252 -2.08 -9.79 -18.99
CA ALA A 252 -1.08 -9.05 -19.74
C ALA A 252 0.26 -9.79 -19.98
N PRO A 253 0.28 -11.11 -20.33
CA PRO A 253 1.52 -11.87 -20.44
C PRO A 253 2.43 -11.45 -21.61
N ASP A 254 1.88 -10.81 -22.66
CA ASP A 254 2.59 -10.63 -23.95
C ASP A 254 2.96 -9.17 -24.31
N LEU A 255 2.76 -8.20 -23.41
CA LEU A 255 3.20 -6.83 -23.68
C LEU A 255 4.70 -6.69 -23.40
N PRO A 256 5.51 -6.18 -24.35
CA PRO A 256 6.94 -5.92 -24.14
C PRO A 256 7.16 -5.16 -22.83
N ARG A 257 8.11 -5.62 -21.99
CA ARG A 257 8.38 -5.12 -20.62
C ARG A 257 8.48 -3.59 -20.50
N THR A 258 8.83 -2.88 -21.58
CA THR A 258 8.83 -1.41 -21.66
C THR A 258 7.45 -0.77 -21.47
N ARG A 259 6.35 -1.50 -21.66
CA ARG A 259 4.97 -1.01 -21.45
C ARG A 259 4.34 -1.43 -20.12
N GLN A 260 4.90 -2.41 -19.40
CA GLN A 260 4.35 -2.86 -18.11
C GLN A 260 4.63 -1.89 -16.96
N VAL A 261 5.70 -1.08 -17.04
CA VAL A 261 6.05 -0.04 -16.04
C VAL A 261 5.18 1.23 -16.19
N LEU A 262 4.32 1.29 -17.21
CA LEU A 262 3.51 2.47 -17.56
C LEU A 262 2.00 2.26 -17.33
N ARG A 263 1.61 1.15 -16.69
CA ARG A 263 0.23 0.91 -16.26
C ARG A 263 0.14 0.95 -14.76
#